data_AF-A0A951F2G8-F1
#
_entry.id   AF-A0A951F2G8-F1
#
_cell.length_a   1.000
_cell.length_b   1.000
_cell.length_c   1.000
_cell.angle_alpha   90.00
_cell.angle_beta   90.00
_cell.angle_gamma   90.00
#
_symmetry.space_group_name_H-M   'P 1'
#
loop_
_entity.id
_entity.type
_entity.pdbx_description
1 polymer ?
#
loop_
_entity_poly.entity_id
_entity_poly.type
_entity_poly.pdbx_seq_one_letter_code
_entity_poly.pdbx_strand_id
1 'polypeptide(L)'
;MNAIAIGSLLCCFAFFRHAPRVPTLWTLDPGHRVHRLNPSTGKLEGATGLLVAIAEGADGDVWGLGGGHEVLHYNPSEKDWDWQAARLVSLSVASVKNAWGLDPDGNPFHFRPEYDVWVSEPGVFVQISAAPDGSVWALNKAGKVYEFRAKGEKWAPMPGSLSALAVGNGASIWGLDRSRKIVRFNSGTRNWDSIPGDLSQLAVAANGSAWGIDSKGRAWRFDPASQRFLELPDTNAAGALTRIEVAPDGAPWGLTAAGQLFQFDTTTQSWKAIPGTAVDFTVG
;
A
#
# COMPACT_ATOMS: atom_id res chain seq x y z
N MET A 1 64.62 24.27 -0.96
CA MET A 1 63.38 24.20 -0.17
C MET A 1 62.22 24.17 -1.15
N ASN A 2 61.55 23.02 -1.26
CA ASN A 2 60.16 22.85 -1.71
C ASN A 2 59.94 21.34 -1.93
N ALA A 3 59.18 20.72 -1.02
CA ALA A 3 58.57 19.43 -1.22
C ALA A 3 57.06 19.62 -1.01
N ILE A 4 56.28 19.32 -2.03
CA ILE A 4 54.82 19.31 -1.98
C ILE A 4 54.41 17.93 -1.47
N ALA A 5 53.80 17.89 -0.28
CA ALA A 5 53.21 16.68 0.27
C ALA A 5 51.75 16.57 -0.20
N ILE A 6 51.43 15.47 -0.87
CA ILE A 6 50.06 15.09 -1.23
C ILE A 6 49.48 14.34 -0.03
N GLY A 7 48.61 15.01 0.72
CA GLY A 7 47.88 14.43 1.86
C GLY A 7 46.53 13.87 1.41
N SER A 8 46.39 12.56 1.48
CA SER A 8 45.17 11.79 1.24
C SER A 8 44.05 12.14 2.23
N LEU A 9 42.97 12.75 1.74
CA LEU A 9 41.70 12.80 2.46
C LEU A 9 40.98 11.46 2.30
N LEU A 10 41.18 10.57 3.27
CA LEU A 10 40.30 9.43 3.49
C LEU A 10 38.91 9.97 3.82
N CYS A 11 37.97 9.81 2.88
CA CYS A 11 36.55 9.98 3.13
C CYS A 11 36.14 8.90 4.15
N CYS A 12 35.78 9.31 5.36
CA CYS A 12 35.13 8.43 6.31
C CYS A 12 33.77 8.01 5.74
N PHE A 13 33.71 6.79 5.21
CA PHE A 13 32.44 6.08 4.99
C PHE A 13 31.84 5.80 6.37
N ALA A 14 31.03 6.75 6.86
CA ALA A 14 30.08 6.45 7.92
C ALA A 14 29.04 5.50 7.33
N PHE A 15 29.22 4.20 7.60
CA PHE A 15 28.16 3.22 7.48
C PHE A 15 27.01 3.67 8.39
N PHE A 16 26.02 4.35 7.83
CA PHE A 16 24.70 4.45 8.44
C PHE A 16 24.14 3.02 8.50
N ARG A 17 24.35 2.34 9.62
CA ARG A 17 23.46 1.25 10.03
C ARG A 17 22.07 1.88 10.11
N HIS A 18 21.24 1.64 9.11
CA HIS A 18 19.84 2.03 9.11
C HIS A 18 19.23 1.40 10.37
N ALA A 19 18.86 2.24 11.34
CA ALA A 19 17.82 1.87 12.28
C ALA A 19 16.60 1.47 11.41
N PRO A 20 15.88 0.39 11.75
CA PRO A 20 14.64 0.06 11.04
C PRO A 20 13.77 1.32 11.07
N ARG A 21 13.47 1.86 9.88
CA ARG A 21 12.56 3.00 9.75
C ARG A 21 11.25 2.53 10.34
N VAL A 22 10.78 3.17 11.41
CA VAL A 22 9.43 2.93 11.90
C VAL A 22 8.51 3.24 10.72
N PRO A 23 7.67 2.31 10.27
CA PRO A 23 6.75 2.59 9.18
C PRO A 23 5.90 3.80 9.54
N THR A 24 5.66 4.65 8.56
CA THR A 24 4.78 5.81 8.75
C THR A 24 3.34 5.34 8.79
N LEU A 25 2.50 6.09 9.51
CA LEU A 25 1.08 5.80 9.64
C LEU A 25 0.33 7.12 9.56
N TRP A 26 -0.63 7.14 8.65
CA TRP A 26 -1.64 8.18 8.55
C TRP A 26 -3.02 7.59 8.74
N THR A 27 -3.90 8.33 9.40
CA THR A 27 -5.26 7.89 9.67
C THR A 27 -6.27 9.01 9.42
N LEU A 28 -7.49 8.61 9.13
CA LEU A 28 -8.66 9.49 9.09
C LEU A 28 -9.57 9.14 10.27
N ASP A 29 -9.91 10.12 11.10
CA ASP A 29 -10.86 9.91 12.20
C ASP A 29 -12.33 9.85 11.69
N PRO A 30 -13.33 9.49 12.53
CA PRO A 30 -14.73 9.45 12.10
C PRO A 30 -15.30 10.79 11.62
N GLY A 31 -14.63 11.91 11.92
CA GLY A 31 -14.93 13.23 11.40
C GLY A 31 -14.09 13.59 10.17
N HIS A 32 -13.42 12.61 9.53
CA HIS A 32 -12.58 12.76 8.34
C HIS A 32 -11.31 13.61 8.53
N ARG A 33 -10.93 13.93 9.77
CA ARG A 33 -9.71 14.69 10.04
C ARG A 33 -8.50 13.79 9.93
N VAL A 34 -7.42 14.35 9.38
CA VAL A 34 -6.16 13.64 9.21
C VAL A 34 -5.39 13.61 10.53
N HIS A 35 -4.84 12.45 10.87
CA HIS A 35 -3.86 12.29 11.94
C HIS A 35 -2.64 11.54 11.43
N ARG A 36 -1.48 11.81 12.03
CA ARG A 36 -0.22 11.12 11.75
C ARG A 36 0.36 10.53 13.03
N LEU A 37 0.91 9.33 12.96
CA LEU A 37 1.63 8.74 14.08
C LEU A 37 2.94 9.49 14.34
N ASN A 38 3.11 9.97 15.56
CA ASN A 38 4.40 10.44 16.05
C ASN A 38 5.19 9.24 16.60
N PRO A 39 6.31 8.83 15.96
CA PRO A 39 7.07 7.65 16.37
C PRO A 39 7.76 7.82 17.73
N SER A 40 8.02 9.05 18.17
CA SER A 40 8.65 9.32 19.47
C SER A 40 7.67 9.18 20.64
N THR A 41 6.39 9.48 20.43
CA THR A 41 5.35 9.42 21.48
C THR A 41 4.47 8.19 21.35
N GLY A 42 4.43 7.55 20.18
CA GLY A 42 3.54 6.45 19.84
C GLY A 42 2.07 6.86 19.75
N LYS A 43 1.79 8.15 19.57
CA LYS A 43 0.42 8.71 19.54
C LYS A 43 0.10 9.28 18.17
N LEU A 44 -1.19 9.22 17.82
CA LEU A 44 -1.73 9.96 16.69
C LEU A 44 -1.84 11.45 17.04
N GLU A 45 -1.27 12.29 16.19
CA GLU A 45 -1.30 13.74 16.28
C GLU A 45 -2.08 14.30 15.09
N GLY A 46 -2.92 15.30 15.34
CA GLY A 46 -3.72 15.93 14.27
C GLY A 46 -2.83 16.61 13.23
N ALA A 47 -3.15 16.40 11.96
CA ALA A 47 -2.57 17.08 10.81
C ALA A 47 -3.63 17.96 10.14
N THR A 48 -3.22 18.87 9.26
CA THR A 48 -4.17 19.64 8.44
C THR A 48 -4.91 18.70 7.48
N GLY A 49 -6.08 19.13 7.03
CA GLY A 49 -6.85 18.41 6.00
C GLY A 49 -8.12 17.73 6.51
N LEU A 50 -9.05 17.55 5.58
CA LEU A 50 -10.30 16.81 5.73
C LEU A 50 -10.43 15.90 4.52
N LEU A 51 -10.23 14.60 4.70
CA LEU A 51 -10.12 13.63 3.61
C LEU A 51 -11.13 12.49 3.78
N VAL A 52 -11.52 11.89 2.67
CA VAL A 52 -12.36 10.68 2.63
C VAL A 52 -11.56 9.42 2.30
N ALA A 53 -10.35 9.58 1.75
CA ALA A 53 -9.38 8.51 1.57
C ALA A 53 -7.95 9.05 1.66
N ILE A 54 -7.02 8.20 2.09
CA ILE A 54 -5.59 8.53 2.19
C ILE A 54 -4.74 7.34 1.72
N ALA A 55 -3.63 7.61 1.04
CA ALA A 55 -2.71 6.59 0.53
C ALA A 55 -1.27 7.06 0.68
N GLU A 56 -0.40 6.19 1.16
CA GLU A 56 1.03 6.46 1.35
C GLU A 56 1.89 5.44 0.58
N GLY A 57 2.92 5.94 -0.09
CA GLY A 57 3.94 5.14 -0.76
C GLY A 57 5.09 4.76 0.17
N ALA A 58 5.87 3.76 -0.23
CA ALA A 58 7.01 3.24 0.56
C ALA A 58 8.17 4.24 0.75
N ASP A 59 8.15 5.35 0.01
CA ASP A 59 9.08 6.47 0.15
C ASP A 59 8.55 7.59 1.06
N GLY A 60 7.35 7.42 1.62
CA GLY A 60 6.65 8.41 2.43
C GLY A 60 5.89 9.46 1.62
N ASP A 61 5.68 9.24 0.33
CA ASP A 61 4.83 10.09 -0.51
C ASP A 61 3.36 9.88 -0.16
N VAL A 62 2.62 10.94 0.21
CA VAL A 62 1.26 10.82 0.74
C VAL A 62 0.27 11.61 -0.10
N TRP A 63 -0.81 10.94 -0.49
CA TRP A 63 -1.90 11.54 -1.25
C TRP A 63 -3.23 11.31 -0.54
N GLY A 64 -4.13 12.26 -0.73
CA GLY A 64 -5.46 12.27 -0.15
C GLY A 64 -6.53 12.52 -1.20
N LEU A 65 -7.74 12.01 -0.93
CA LEU A 65 -8.95 12.42 -1.63
C LEU A 65 -9.84 13.20 -0.67
N GLY A 66 -10.29 14.37 -1.09
CA GLY A 66 -11.28 15.14 -0.35
C GLY A 66 -12.73 14.76 -0.72
N GLY A 67 -13.70 15.32 0.01
CA GLY A 67 -15.10 14.91 -0.07
C GLY A 67 -15.78 15.17 -1.43
N GLY A 68 -15.25 16.10 -2.23
CA GLY A 68 -15.69 16.40 -3.58
C GLY A 68 -14.90 15.66 -4.67
N HIS A 69 -14.12 14.63 -4.31
CA HIS A 69 -13.19 13.88 -5.17
C HIS A 69 -11.96 14.68 -5.62
N GLU A 70 -11.68 15.82 -4.99
CA GLU A 70 -10.42 16.54 -5.16
C GLU A 70 -9.23 15.68 -4.76
N VAL A 71 -8.16 15.76 -5.54
CA VAL A 71 -6.89 15.10 -5.26
C VAL A 71 -5.97 16.08 -4.55
N LEU A 72 -5.38 15.63 -3.46
CA LEU A 72 -4.50 16.43 -2.60
C LEU A 72 -3.17 15.70 -2.43
N HIS A 73 -2.05 16.40 -2.63
CA HIS A 73 -0.70 15.88 -2.42
C HIS A 73 -0.11 16.51 -1.16
N TYR A 74 0.36 15.71 -0.22
CA TYR A 74 0.91 16.24 1.03
C TYR A 74 2.29 16.87 0.80
N ASN A 75 2.43 18.14 1.15
CA ASN A 75 3.69 18.87 1.11
C ASN A 75 4.35 18.83 2.50
N PRO A 76 5.39 18.00 2.70
CA PRO A 76 6.03 17.86 4.00
C PRO A 76 6.78 19.13 4.44
N SER A 77 7.15 20.02 3.51
CA SER A 77 7.86 21.26 3.84
C SER A 77 6.93 22.33 4.41
N GLU A 78 5.70 22.39 3.90
CA GLU A 78 4.66 23.32 4.36
C GLU A 78 3.78 22.70 5.46
N LYS A 79 3.85 21.37 5.61
CA LYS A 79 2.95 20.57 6.47
C LYS A 79 1.48 20.81 6.12
N ASP A 80 1.22 20.93 4.83
CA ASP A 80 -0.11 21.16 4.30
C ASP A 80 -0.32 20.39 2.99
N TRP A 81 -1.51 20.54 2.40
CA TRP A 81 -1.92 19.80 1.21
C TRP A 81 -1.99 20.70 -0.03
N ASP A 82 -1.28 20.29 -1.07
CA ASP A 82 -1.34 20.93 -2.38
C ASP A 82 -2.47 20.33 -3.21
N TRP A 83 -3.33 21.18 -3.77
CA TRP A 83 -4.38 20.74 -4.68
C TRP A 83 -3.80 20.30 -6.02
N GLN A 84 -4.32 19.19 -6.53
CA GLN A 84 -3.88 18.59 -7.78
C GLN A 84 -5.04 18.52 -8.77
N ALA A 85 -4.76 18.87 -10.03
CA ALA A 85 -5.76 19.05 -11.09
C ALA A 85 -6.31 17.73 -11.64
N ALA A 86 -6.94 16.94 -10.77
CA ALA A 86 -7.60 15.67 -11.09
C ALA A 86 -8.84 15.47 -10.19
N ARG A 87 -9.71 14.56 -10.61
CA ARG A 87 -10.87 14.11 -9.81
C ARG A 87 -10.87 12.60 -9.73
N LEU A 88 -10.54 12.04 -8.57
CA LEU A 88 -10.34 10.61 -8.39
C LEU A 88 -11.19 10.09 -7.22
N VAL A 89 -11.59 8.82 -7.29
CA VAL A 89 -12.37 8.12 -6.26
C VAL A 89 -11.58 6.99 -5.60
N SER A 90 -10.42 6.64 -6.14
CA SER A 90 -9.48 5.71 -5.52
C SER A 90 -8.05 6.10 -5.85
N LEU A 91 -7.14 5.86 -4.91
CA LEU A 91 -5.70 6.04 -5.07
C LEU A 91 -4.98 4.72 -4.81
N SER A 92 -3.88 4.51 -5.50
CA SER A 92 -2.86 3.50 -5.22
C SER A 92 -1.50 4.19 -5.35
N VAL A 93 -0.94 4.59 -4.22
CA VAL A 93 0.36 5.26 -4.15
C VAL A 93 1.39 4.24 -3.68
N ALA A 94 2.40 3.97 -4.50
CA ALA A 94 3.49 3.08 -4.12
C ALA A 94 4.80 3.82 -3.90
N SER A 95 4.98 4.93 -4.62
CA SER A 95 6.04 5.92 -4.43
C SER A 95 5.68 7.19 -5.21
N VAL A 96 6.47 8.26 -5.03
CA VAL A 96 6.39 9.49 -5.84
C VAL A 96 6.51 9.23 -7.35
N LYS A 97 7.16 8.12 -7.74
CA LYS A 97 7.35 7.72 -9.15
C LYS A 97 6.30 6.75 -9.67
N ASN A 98 5.42 6.26 -8.80
CA ASN A 98 4.40 5.29 -9.18
C ASN A 98 3.14 5.50 -8.33
N ALA A 99 2.42 6.57 -8.63
CA ALA A 99 1.13 6.89 -8.04
C ALA A 99 0.05 6.84 -9.12
N TRP A 100 -1.02 6.10 -8.82
CA TRP A 100 -2.14 5.83 -9.71
C TRP A 100 -3.46 6.10 -9.01
N GLY A 101 -4.50 6.34 -9.79
CA GLY A 101 -5.85 6.40 -9.28
C GLY A 101 -6.87 6.18 -10.37
N LEU A 102 -8.14 6.08 -9.96
CA LEU A 102 -9.28 5.93 -10.86
C LEU A 102 -10.22 7.10 -10.65
N ASP A 103 -10.77 7.63 -11.75
CA ASP A 103 -11.87 8.58 -11.70
C ASP A 103 -13.23 7.87 -11.43
N PRO A 104 -14.34 8.61 -11.25
CA PRO A 104 -15.66 8.01 -11.02
C PRO A 104 -16.15 7.05 -12.12
N ASP A 105 -15.68 7.20 -13.35
CA ASP A 105 -16.04 6.37 -14.49
C ASP A 105 -15.11 5.14 -14.61
N GLY A 106 -14.08 5.05 -13.77
CA GLY A 106 -13.09 3.98 -13.75
C GLY A 106 -11.93 4.20 -14.71
N ASN A 107 -11.78 5.38 -15.30
CA ASN A 107 -10.62 5.69 -16.13
C ASN A 107 -9.37 5.82 -15.24
N PRO A 108 -8.27 5.13 -15.56
CA PRO A 108 -7.05 5.24 -14.79
C PRO A 108 -6.32 6.55 -15.07
N PHE A 109 -5.73 7.12 -14.03
CA PHE A 109 -4.79 8.24 -14.11
C PHE A 109 -3.47 7.83 -13.49
N HIS A 110 -2.38 8.24 -14.13
CA HIS A 110 -1.00 8.05 -13.66
C HIS A 110 -0.38 9.42 -13.39
N PHE A 111 0.10 9.63 -12.18
CA PHE A 111 0.83 10.84 -11.82
C PHE A 111 2.21 10.88 -12.51
N ARG A 112 2.56 12.01 -13.11
CA ARG A 112 3.84 12.27 -13.77
C ARG A 112 4.63 13.27 -12.94
N PRO A 113 5.55 12.82 -12.06
CA PRO A 113 6.27 13.72 -11.15
C PRO A 113 7.17 14.71 -11.89
N GLU A 114 7.59 14.43 -13.13
CA GLU A 114 8.41 15.35 -13.92
C GLU A 114 7.65 16.62 -14.34
N TYR A 115 6.32 16.55 -14.36
CA TYR A 115 5.45 17.62 -14.82
C TYR A 115 4.43 18.05 -13.76
N ASP A 116 4.39 17.36 -12.61
CA ASP A 116 3.42 17.55 -11.54
C ASP A 116 1.96 17.53 -12.03
N VAL A 117 1.63 16.50 -12.83
CA VAL A 117 0.28 16.32 -13.38
C VAL A 117 -0.17 14.87 -13.39
N TRP A 118 -1.47 14.67 -13.21
CA TRP A 118 -2.14 13.41 -13.47
C TRP A 118 -2.49 13.28 -14.95
N VAL A 119 -2.05 12.20 -15.58
CA VAL A 119 -2.33 11.91 -16.99
C VAL A 119 -3.28 10.73 -17.09
N SER A 120 -4.40 10.90 -17.80
CA SER A 120 -5.33 9.83 -18.08
C SER A 120 -4.67 8.76 -18.96
N GLU A 121 -4.91 7.51 -18.62
CA GLU A 121 -4.48 6.32 -19.35
C GLU A 121 -5.72 5.59 -19.90
N PRO A 122 -5.64 4.92 -21.06
CA PRO A 122 -6.79 4.25 -21.64
C PRO A 122 -7.22 3.05 -20.78
N GLY A 123 -8.52 2.78 -20.67
CA GLY A 123 -9.05 1.63 -19.95
C GLY A 123 -10.17 2.02 -18.99
N VAL A 124 -10.91 1.01 -18.50
CA VAL A 124 -11.97 1.20 -17.51
C VAL A 124 -11.85 0.10 -16.48
N PHE A 125 -11.57 0.48 -15.24
CA PHE A 125 -11.23 -0.42 -14.14
C PHE A 125 -12.06 -0.11 -12.89
N VAL A 126 -12.17 -1.11 -12.02
CA VAL A 126 -12.77 -0.97 -10.68
C VAL A 126 -11.72 -1.06 -9.58
N GLN A 127 -10.50 -1.48 -9.92
CA GLN A 127 -9.38 -1.53 -9.02
C GLN A 127 -8.08 -1.31 -9.80
N ILE A 128 -7.15 -0.55 -9.20
CA ILE A 128 -5.77 -0.40 -9.66
C ILE A 128 -4.84 -0.59 -8.46
N SER A 129 -3.71 -1.27 -8.67
CA SER A 129 -2.72 -1.54 -7.63
C SER A 129 -1.33 -1.35 -8.21
N ALA A 130 -0.58 -0.45 -7.58
CA ALA A 130 0.78 -0.06 -7.92
C ALA A 130 1.77 -0.56 -6.86
N ALA A 131 3.00 -0.83 -7.27
CA ALA A 131 4.09 -1.26 -6.40
C ALA A 131 5.36 -0.41 -6.59
N PRO A 132 6.26 -0.33 -5.58
CA PRO A 132 7.42 0.57 -5.65
C PRO A 132 8.42 0.24 -6.76
N ASP A 133 8.41 -1.00 -7.29
CA ASP A 133 9.27 -1.41 -8.41
C ASP A 133 8.73 -0.98 -9.79
N GLY A 134 7.62 -0.22 -9.82
CA GLY A 134 6.96 0.25 -11.03
C GLY A 134 5.91 -0.72 -11.58
N SER A 135 5.71 -1.88 -10.96
CA SER A 135 4.64 -2.80 -11.36
C SER A 135 3.27 -2.17 -11.09
N VAL A 136 2.37 -2.27 -12.06
CA VAL A 136 1.00 -1.77 -11.94
C VAL A 136 0.07 -2.77 -12.59
N TRP A 137 -1.00 -3.11 -11.88
CA TRP A 137 -2.01 -4.02 -12.37
C TRP A 137 -3.41 -3.48 -12.08
N ALA A 138 -4.37 -3.88 -12.89
CA ALA A 138 -5.74 -3.41 -12.78
C ALA A 138 -6.75 -4.55 -12.98
N LEU A 139 -7.93 -4.35 -12.40
CA LEU A 139 -9.08 -5.25 -12.48
C LEU A 139 -10.28 -4.45 -13.02
N ASN A 140 -10.96 -4.98 -14.03
CA ASN A 140 -12.22 -4.36 -14.50
C ASN A 140 -13.46 -4.97 -13.84
N LYS A 141 -14.63 -4.37 -14.06
CA LYS A 141 -15.91 -4.81 -13.47
C LYS A 141 -16.29 -6.25 -13.82
N ALA A 142 -15.83 -6.76 -14.97
CA ALA A 142 -16.03 -8.15 -15.37
C ALA A 142 -15.00 -9.10 -14.74
N GLY A 143 -14.16 -8.63 -13.82
CA GLY A 143 -13.12 -9.39 -13.17
C GLY A 143 -11.95 -9.77 -14.09
N LYS A 144 -11.80 -9.14 -15.27
CA LYS A 144 -10.63 -9.36 -16.14
C LYS A 144 -9.44 -8.58 -15.57
N VAL A 145 -8.27 -9.22 -15.60
CA VAL A 145 -7.03 -8.70 -15.03
C VAL A 145 -6.13 -8.16 -16.12
N TYR A 146 -5.45 -7.06 -15.84
CA TYR A 146 -4.54 -6.40 -16.78
C TYR A 146 -3.23 -6.02 -16.09
N GLU A 147 -2.12 -6.22 -16.78
CA GLU A 147 -0.79 -5.73 -16.40
C GLU A 147 -0.50 -4.46 -17.20
N PHE A 148 -0.09 -3.38 -16.52
CA PHE A 148 0.36 -2.18 -17.20
C PHE A 148 1.73 -2.39 -17.83
N ARG A 149 1.91 -1.93 -19.06
CA ARG A 149 3.17 -1.92 -19.78
C ARG A 149 3.45 -0.52 -20.32
N ALA A 150 4.58 0.05 -19.92
CA ALA A 150 4.98 1.38 -20.40
C ALA A 150 5.27 1.43 -21.91
N LYS A 151 5.52 0.27 -22.56
CA LYS A 151 5.81 0.15 -23.99
C LYS A 151 4.80 -0.78 -24.66
N GLY A 152 4.30 -0.38 -25.84
CA GLY A 152 3.36 -1.17 -26.63
C GLY A 152 1.91 -0.99 -26.18
N GLU A 153 1.13 -2.07 -26.16
CA GLU A 153 -0.22 -2.08 -25.58
C GLU A 153 -0.14 -1.81 -24.08
N LYS A 154 -0.68 -0.67 -23.66
CA LYS A 154 -0.53 -0.17 -22.29
C LYS A 154 -1.10 -1.10 -21.22
N TRP A 155 -2.18 -1.83 -21.54
CA TRP A 155 -2.83 -2.75 -20.61
C TRP A 155 -2.93 -4.14 -21.23
N ALA A 156 -1.96 -4.99 -20.92
CA ALA A 156 -1.92 -6.35 -21.43
C ALA A 156 -2.89 -7.24 -20.64
N PRO A 157 -3.84 -7.93 -21.29
CA PRO A 157 -4.75 -8.82 -20.60
C PRO A 157 -4.00 -10.03 -20.02
N MET A 158 -4.39 -10.42 -18.82
CA MET A 158 -3.87 -11.60 -18.12
C MET A 158 -4.95 -12.68 -18.02
N PRO A 159 -4.56 -13.96 -18.04
CA PRO A 159 -5.52 -15.06 -17.92
C PRO A 159 -6.24 -15.01 -16.57
N GLY A 160 -7.38 -15.70 -16.49
CA GLY A 160 -8.16 -15.82 -15.26
C GLY A 160 -9.16 -14.69 -15.03
N SER A 161 -9.89 -14.80 -13.91
CA SER A 161 -10.82 -13.77 -13.46
C SER A 161 -10.79 -13.63 -11.95
N LEU A 162 -10.64 -12.41 -11.47
CA LEU A 162 -10.50 -12.08 -10.06
C LEU A 162 -11.64 -11.18 -9.58
N SER A 163 -11.84 -11.13 -8.27
CA SER A 163 -12.67 -10.14 -7.57
C SER A 163 -11.83 -9.13 -6.79
N ALA A 164 -10.58 -9.45 -6.48
CA ALA A 164 -9.64 -8.53 -5.83
C ALA A 164 -8.19 -8.84 -6.27
N LEU A 165 -7.35 -7.82 -6.22
CA LEU A 165 -5.94 -7.88 -6.59
C LEU A 165 -5.07 -7.16 -5.55
N ALA A 166 -3.85 -7.63 -5.31
CA ALA A 166 -2.85 -6.94 -4.49
C ALA A 166 -1.46 -7.14 -5.09
N VAL A 167 -0.72 -6.06 -5.26
CA VAL A 167 0.61 -6.05 -5.89
C VAL A 167 1.62 -5.47 -4.90
N GLY A 168 2.58 -6.29 -4.47
CA GLY A 168 3.72 -5.79 -3.68
C GLY A 168 4.92 -5.45 -4.56
N ASN A 169 5.17 -6.26 -5.59
CA ASN A 169 6.19 -6.08 -6.62
C ASN A 169 5.90 -7.05 -7.79
N GLY A 170 6.68 -6.98 -8.87
CA GLY A 170 6.52 -7.80 -10.08
C GLY A 170 6.71 -9.30 -9.87
N ALA A 171 7.24 -9.74 -8.72
CA ALA A 171 7.37 -11.14 -8.31
C ALA A 171 6.36 -11.55 -7.21
N SER A 172 5.55 -10.62 -6.71
CA SER A 172 4.56 -10.84 -5.66
C SER A 172 3.25 -10.12 -6.01
N ILE A 173 2.49 -10.75 -6.90
CA ILE A 173 1.16 -10.35 -7.32
C ILE A 173 0.18 -11.44 -6.87
N TRP A 174 -0.84 -11.03 -6.15
CA TRP A 174 -1.82 -11.92 -5.52
C TRP A 174 -3.23 -11.48 -5.87
N GLY A 175 -4.17 -12.42 -5.81
CA GLY A 175 -5.57 -12.13 -6.08
C GLY A 175 -6.51 -13.06 -5.34
N LEU A 176 -7.77 -12.62 -5.28
CA LEU A 176 -8.89 -13.46 -4.91
C LEU A 176 -9.75 -13.69 -6.14
N ASP A 177 -10.13 -14.94 -6.40
CA ASP A 177 -11.18 -15.22 -7.37
C ASP A 177 -12.58 -14.90 -6.81
N ARG A 178 -13.62 -14.99 -7.66
CA ARG A 178 -15.01 -14.72 -7.24
C ARG A 178 -15.53 -15.66 -6.15
N SER A 179 -14.87 -16.79 -5.91
CA SER A 179 -15.19 -17.75 -4.85
C SER A 179 -14.33 -17.55 -3.61
N ARG A 180 -13.59 -16.43 -3.51
CA ARG A 180 -12.64 -16.09 -2.44
C ARG A 180 -11.46 -17.05 -2.33
N LYS A 181 -11.16 -17.80 -3.40
CA LYS A 181 -9.93 -18.60 -3.46
C LYS A 181 -8.74 -17.72 -3.75
N ILE A 182 -7.65 -18.03 -3.07
CA ILE A 182 -6.41 -17.27 -3.15
C ILE A 182 -5.64 -17.76 -4.36
N VAL A 183 -5.16 -16.84 -5.17
CA VAL A 183 -4.25 -17.13 -6.28
C VAL A 183 -3.03 -16.24 -6.24
N ARG A 184 -1.90 -16.77 -6.69
CA ARG A 184 -0.64 -16.05 -6.85
C ARG A 184 -0.21 -16.08 -8.32
N PHE A 185 0.16 -14.93 -8.87
CA PHE A 185 0.65 -14.88 -10.24
C PHE A 185 2.05 -15.51 -10.33
N ASN A 186 2.21 -16.43 -11.27
CA ASN A 186 3.47 -17.06 -11.59
C ASN A 186 4.02 -16.44 -12.86
N SER A 187 5.07 -15.63 -12.73
CA SER A 187 5.70 -14.94 -13.85
C SER A 187 6.38 -15.88 -14.86
N GLY A 188 6.77 -17.09 -14.43
CA GLY A 188 7.39 -18.10 -15.29
C GLY A 188 6.39 -18.78 -16.23
N THR A 189 5.18 -19.09 -15.73
CA THR A 189 4.10 -19.70 -16.55
C THR A 189 3.14 -18.65 -17.14
N ARG A 190 3.25 -17.39 -16.70
CA ARG A 190 2.30 -16.29 -16.96
C ARG A 190 0.85 -16.67 -16.63
N ASN A 191 0.67 -17.43 -15.54
CA ASN A 191 -0.64 -17.89 -15.10
C ASN A 191 -0.78 -17.80 -13.58
N TRP A 192 -1.96 -18.10 -13.06
CA TRP A 192 -2.28 -18.05 -11.63
C TRP A 192 -2.16 -19.43 -10.99
N ASP A 193 -1.33 -19.53 -9.96
CA ASP A 193 -1.24 -20.71 -9.11
C ASP A 193 -2.25 -20.60 -7.96
N SER A 194 -3.02 -21.67 -7.72
CA SER A 194 -3.98 -21.73 -6.63
C SER A 194 -3.28 -21.97 -5.30
N ILE A 195 -3.60 -21.16 -4.30
CA ILE A 195 -3.03 -21.22 -2.96
C ILE A 195 -4.12 -21.67 -1.98
N PRO A 196 -3.90 -22.74 -1.19
CA PRO A 196 -4.89 -23.21 -0.23
C PRO A 196 -5.25 -22.14 0.81
N GLY A 197 -6.54 -21.86 0.94
CA GLY A 197 -7.09 -20.92 1.92
C GLY A 197 -8.44 -20.33 1.47
N ASP A 198 -8.99 -19.46 2.31
CA ASP A 198 -10.19 -18.64 2.03
C ASP A 198 -10.01 -17.29 2.75
N LEU A 199 -9.91 -16.22 1.98
CA LEU A 199 -9.69 -14.86 2.49
C LEU A 199 -10.73 -13.91 1.89
N SER A 200 -11.12 -12.90 2.65
CA SER A 200 -11.98 -11.79 2.19
C SER A 200 -11.16 -10.60 1.68
N GLN A 201 -9.93 -10.43 2.16
CA GLN A 201 -9.01 -9.37 1.73
C GLN A 201 -7.57 -9.88 1.68
N LEU A 202 -6.78 -9.30 0.79
CA LEU A 202 -5.33 -9.50 0.66
C LEU A 202 -4.60 -8.17 0.76
N ALA A 203 -3.40 -8.19 1.33
CA ALA A 203 -2.45 -7.09 1.29
C ALA A 203 -1.04 -7.65 1.10
N VAL A 204 -0.25 -7.00 0.23
CA VAL A 204 1.08 -7.49 -0.16
C VAL A 204 2.05 -6.33 -0.09
N ALA A 205 3.13 -6.51 0.67
CA ALA A 205 4.17 -5.50 0.83
C ALA A 205 5.23 -5.55 -0.27
N ALA A 206 5.99 -4.45 -0.39
CA ALA A 206 7.10 -4.31 -1.31
C ALA A 206 8.17 -5.43 -1.16
N ASN A 207 8.41 -5.90 0.06
CA ASN A 207 9.34 -7.00 0.33
C ASN A 207 8.79 -8.40 -0.05
N GLY A 208 7.57 -8.47 -0.57
CA GLY A 208 6.90 -9.70 -1.00
C GLY A 208 6.08 -10.40 0.09
N SER A 209 6.08 -9.91 1.33
CA SER A 209 5.22 -10.45 2.40
C SER A 209 3.76 -10.31 2.02
N ALA A 210 3.03 -11.42 2.03
CA ALA A 210 1.60 -11.46 1.73
C ALA A 210 0.81 -11.80 2.99
N TRP A 211 -0.24 -11.04 3.22
CA TRP A 211 -1.13 -11.12 4.36
C TRP A 211 -2.57 -11.05 3.88
N GLY A 212 -3.50 -11.44 4.74
CA GLY A 212 -4.92 -11.24 4.47
C GLY A 212 -5.77 -11.45 5.70
N ILE A 213 -7.05 -11.11 5.57
CA ILE A 213 -8.07 -11.40 6.57
C ILE A 213 -9.13 -12.32 5.98
N ASP A 214 -9.69 -13.21 6.79
CA ASP A 214 -10.80 -14.06 6.39
C ASP A 214 -12.16 -13.39 6.65
N SER A 215 -13.25 -14.06 6.28
CA SER A 215 -14.62 -13.56 6.51
C SER A 215 -15.02 -13.39 7.97
N LYS A 216 -14.22 -13.88 8.92
CA LYS A 216 -14.42 -13.70 10.37
C LYS A 216 -13.53 -12.58 10.92
N GLY A 217 -12.76 -11.90 10.07
CA GLY A 217 -11.82 -10.85 10.46
C GLY A 217 -10.56 -11.36 11.12
N ARG A 218 -10.22 -12.65 10.93
CA ARG A 218 -8.97 -13.24 11.44
C ARG A 218 -7.86 -13.00 10.43
N ALA A 219 -6.68 -12.63 10.91
CA ALA A 219 -5.51 -12.33 10.09
C ALA A 219 -4.66 -13.57 9.82
N TRP A 220 -4.13 -13.64 8.61
CA TRP A 220 -3.35 -14.76 8.11
C TRP A 220 -2.09 -14.26 7.41
N ARG A 221 -0.97 -14.95 7.63
CA ARG A 221 0.31 -14.69 6.97
C ARG A 221 0.60 -15.79 5.95
N PHE A 222 1.03 -15.44 4.75
CA PHE A 222 1.60 -16.43 3.84
C PHE A 222 2.98 -16.90 4.32
N ASP A 223 3.14 -18.22 4.44
CA ASP A 223 4.41 -18.87 4.68
C ASP A 223 4.96 -19.47 3.37
N PRO A 224 6.06 -18.94 2.82
CA PRO A 224 6.68 -19.46 1.62
C PRO A 224 7.20 -20.90 1.75
N ALA A 225 7.53 -21.37 2.95
CA ALA A 225 8.06 -22.72 3.13
C ALA A 225 6.97 -23.79 2.93
N SER A 226 5.79 -23.57 3.53
CA SER A 226 4.64 -24.47 3.39
C SER A 226 3.71 -24.15 2.22
N GLN A 227 3.92 -23.01 1.54
CA GLN A 227 3.04 -22.49 0.47
C GLN A 227 1.58 -22.35 0.94
N ARG A 228 1.38 -21.90 2.18
CA ARG A 228 0.08 -21.79 2.83
C ARG A 228 -0.04 -20.51 3.64
N PHE A 229 -1.28 -20.06 3.82
CA PHE A 229 -1.60 -19.05 4.81
C PHE A 229 -1.71 -19.69 6.19
N LEU A 230 -1.01 -19.12 7.17
CA LEU A 230 -1.02 -19.51 8.57
C LEU A 230 -1.77 -18.45 9.38
N GLU A 231 -2.71 -18.87 10.20
CA GLU A 231 -3.47 -17.98 11.08
C GLU A 231 -2.54 -17.38 12.13
N LEU A 232 -2.64 -16.07 12.37
CA LEU A 232 -1.92 -15.44 13.46
C LEU A 232 -2.61 -15.66 14.81
N PRO A 233 -1.85 -15.83 15.90
CA PRO A 233 -2.40 -15.84 17.25
C PRO A 233 -3.12 -14.53 17.58
N ASP A 234 -4.07 -14.60 18.52
CA ASP A 234 -4.72 -13.47 19.17
C ASP A 234 -5.48 -12.48 18.27
N THR A 235 -5.89 -12.87 17.07
CA THR A 235 -6.78 -12.04 16.23
C THR A 235 -8.14 -11.77 16.86
N ASN A 236 -8.62 -12.64 17.75
CA ASN A 236 -9.83 -12.38 18.53
C ASN A 236 -9.62 -11.32 19.64
N ALA A 237 -8.38 -11.12 20.12
CA ALA A 237 -8.08 -10.13 21.15
C ALA A 237 -7.96 -8.70 20.59
N ALA A 238 -7.54 -8.56 19.33
CA ALA A 238 -7.60 -7.30 18.59
C ALA A 238 -9.04 -6.93 18.16
N GLY A 239 -9.97 -7.89 18.20
CA GLY A 239 -11.29 -7.76 17.57
C GLY A 239 -11.23 -8.08 16.07
N ALA A 240 -12.37 -8.50 15.51
CA ALA A 240 -12.45 -8.87 14.10
C ALA A 240 -12.01 -7.70 13.20
N LEU A 241 -10.91 -7.90 12.47
CA LEU A 241 -10.38 -6.91 11.54
C LEU A 241 -11.31 -6.78 10.33
N THR A 242 -11.52 -5.55 9.89
CA THR A 242 -12.26 -5.22 8.66
C THR A 242 -11.34 -4.75 7.55
N ARG A 243 -10.11 -4.32 7.90
CA ARG A 243 -9.08 -3.88 6.95
C ARG A 243 -7.71 -4.38 7.41
N ILE A 244 -6.87 -4.78 6.46
CA ILE A 244 -5.45 -5.06 6.67
C ILE A 244 -4.61 -4.33 5.61
N GLU A 245 -3.52 -3.73 6.05
CA GLU A 245 -2.44 -3.21 5.19
C GLU A 245 -1.09 -3.70 5.71
N VAL A 246 -0.08 -3.66 4.86
CA VAL A 246 1.25 -4.20 5.20
C VAL A 246 2.27 -3.16 4.80
N ALA A 247 3.02 -2.67 5.79
CA ALA A 247 4.09 -1.73 5.55
C ALA A 247 5.19 -2.35 4.68
N PRO A 248 6.06 -1.56 4.02
CA PRO A 248 7.08 -2.10 3.12
C PRO A 248 8.07 -3.06 3.77
N ASP A 249 8.27 -2.96 5.09
CA ASP A 249 9.08 -3.87 5.90
C ASP A 249 8.40 -5.23 6.19
N GLY A 250 7.13 -5.39 5.81
CA GLY A 250 6.33 -6.60 5.98
C GLY A 250 5.51 -6.65 7.26
N ALA A 251 5.54 -5.62 8.10
CA ALA A 251 4.73 -5.54 9.32
C ALA A 251 3.26 -5.23 8.96
N PRO A 252 2.29 -6.09 9.35
CA PRO A 252 0.89 -5.84 9.05
C PRO A 252 0.26 -4.93 10.11
N TRP A 253 -0.70 -4.15 9.63
CA TRP A 253 -1.52 -3.23 10.40
C TRP A 253 -2.99 -3.55 10.14
N GLY A 254 -3.81 -3.42 11.18
CA GLY A 254 -5.22 -3.80 11.15
C GLY A 254 -6.12 -2.70 11.69
N LEU A 255 -7.32 -2.59 11.12
CA LEU A 255 -8.40 -1.75 11.60
C LEU A 255 -9.66 -2.60 11.83
N THR A 256 -10.35 -2.38 12.95
CA THR A 256 -11.63 -3.03 13.26
C THR A 256 -12.82 -2.17 12.84
N ALA A 257 -14.01 -2.77 12.81
CA ALA A 257 -15.27 -2.05 12.59
C ALA A 257 -15.56 -0.96 13.64
N ALA A 258 -15.00 -1.10 14.85
CA ALA A 258 -15.11 -0.11 15.93
C ALA A 258 -14.09 1.05 15.78
N GLY A 259 -13.29 1.03 14.72
CA GLY A 259 -12.27 2.03 14.42
C GLY A 259 -10.97 1.86 15.21
N GLN A 260 -10.74 0.71 15.85
CA GLN A 260 -9.53 0.46 16.63
C GLN A 260 -8.38 0.05 15.70
N LEU A 261 -7.22 0.69 15.86
CA LEU A 261 -6.02 0.41 15.09
C LEU A 261 -5.07 -0.51 15.85
N PHE A 262 -4.44 -1.44 15.13
CA PHE A 262 -3.45 -2.34 15.67
C PHE A 262 -2.24 -2.47 14.74
N GLN A 263 -1.05 -2.50 15.33
CA GLN A 263 0.19 -2.90 14.67
C GLN A 263 0.55 -4.31 15.15
N PHE A 264 0.86 -5.23 14.23
CA PHE A 264 1.38 -6.54 14.61
C PHE A 264 2.89 -6.47 14.78
N ASP A 265 3.39 -6.82 15.95
CA ASP A 265 4.81 -7.02 16.19
C ASP A 265 5.17 -8.45 15.79
N THR A 266 5.87 -8.58 14.66
CA THR A 266 6.32 -9.87 14.12
C THR A 266 7.33 -10.58 15.03
N THR A 267 7.99 -9.88 15.94
CA THR A 267 8.99 -10.42 16.87
C THR A 267 8.30 -11.09 18.04
N THR A 268 7.32 -10.41 18.64
CA THR A 268 6.55 -10.92 19.79
C THR A 268 5.33 -11.73 19.38
N GLN A 269 4.98 -11.74 18.08
CA GLN A 269 3.79 -12.38 17.52
C GLN A 269 2.50 -11.88 18.18
N SER A 270 2.42 -10.56 18.42
CA SER A 270 1.31 -9.96 19.15
C SER A 270 0.80 -8.67 18.49
N TRP A 271 -0.49 -8.41 18.67
CA TRP A 271 -1.13 -7.17 18.22
C TRP A 271 -1.02 -6.10 19.30
N LYS A 272 -0.44 -4.95 18.93
CA LYS A 272 -0.34 -3.76 19.78
C LYS A 272 -1.37 -2.73 19.35
N ALA A 273 -2.28 -2.39 20.25
CA ALA A 273 -3.25 -1.32 20.03
C ALA A 273 -2.55 0.04 19.91
N ILE A 274 -3.01 0.84 18.94
CA ILE A 274 -2.56 2.20 18.72
C ILE A 274 -3.65 3.14 19.24
N PRO A 275 -3.37 3.97 20.25
CA PRO A 275 -4.38 4.83 20.84
C PRO A 275 -5.00 5.79 19.81
N GLY A 276 -6.32 5.76 19.71
CA GLY A 276 -7.11 6.58 18.79
C GLY A 276 -8.20 5.77 18.11
N THR A 277 -8.99 6.43 17.27
CA THR A 277 -10.00 5.80 16.43
C THR A 277 -9.87 6.29 15.00
N ALA A 278 -10.01 5.39 14.03
CA ALA A 278 -9.99 5.74 12.61
C ALA A 278 -11.12 5.06 11.82
N VAL A 279 -11.48 5.65 10.69
CA VAL A 279 -12.32 5.05 9.66
C VAL A 279 -11.51 4.62 8.45
N ASP A 280 -10.31 5.19 8.29
CA ASP A 280 -9.36 4.87 7.23
C ASP A 280 -7.93 5.00 7.75
N PHE A 281 -7.00 4.25 7.17
CA PHE A 281 -5.59 4.37 7.48
C PHE A 281 -4.73 3.92 6.30
N THR A 282 -3.48 4.35 6.28
CA THR A 282 -2.46 3.88 5.34
C THR A 282 -1.10 3.82 6.02
N VAL A 283 -0.24 2.92 5.55
CA VAL A 283 1.13 2.73 6.06
C VAL A 283 2.17 2.64 4.95
N GLY A 284 3.29 3.35 5.12
CA GLY A 284 4.45 3.38 4.22
C GLY A 284 5.79 3.14 4.88
#